data_AF-A0A0D9NQ01-F1
#
_entry.id   AF-A0A0D9NQ01-F1
#
_cell.length_a   1.000
_cell.length_b   1.000
_cell.length_c   1.000
_cell.angle_alpha   90.00
_cell.angle_beta   90.00
_cell.angle_gamma   90.00
#
_symmetry.space_group_name_H-M   'P 1'
#
loop_
_entity.id
_entity.type
_entity.pdbx_description
1 polymer ?
#
loop_
_entity_poly.entity_id
_entity_poly.type
_entity_poly.pdbx_seq_one_letter_code
_entity_poly.pdbx_strand_id
1 'polypeptide(L)'
;MSESSLMDISSEMERLDADCIIFYGSETGTAESYATRLAADGRGRFSLGTVVANPADYNFDRLDKVASDKSVVFVLATTGDGEPTENATNLFDSVAGEAPALLGLGSSPLQSLQFMIFGLGDSTHDHYNAMARRINHALVRLGATRIGELGEGDDGEGTLQEDFLAWKEKAWAALEHVRVVRRTNPKHVYALDVVEQPCLSKDSSTVYAGEHDEQQLKGSTSGPFDSQNPFIAPTSTSPAATSPTTRATTPPEWPRNSLQGKVPVHIRTSSFRLPADPLCPVIMVGPGTGVAPFRAFIRERMALRLRGAQVGPMMLFFGCRRLRRRAW
;
A
#
# COMPACT_ATOMS: atom_id res chain seq x y z
N MET A 1 2.55 37.65 18.64
CA MET A 1 1.84 38.13 17.43
C MET A 1 0.38 37.75 17.60
N SER A 2 -0.58 38.62 17.24
CA SER A 2 -2.00 38.31 17.39
C SER A 2 -2.42 37.17 16.46
N GLU A 3 -3.22 36.19 16.93
CA GLU A 3 -3.78 35.05 16.17
C GLU A 3 -4.34 35.38 14.78
N SER A 4 -4.74 36.64 14.56
CA SER A 4 -5.26 37.16 13.28
C SER A 4 -4.24 37.22 12.13
N SER A 5 -2.95 36.93 12.34
CA SER A 5 -1.93 36.94 11.27
C SER A 5 -1.51 35.56 10.75
N LEU A 6 -2.07 34.46 11.28
CA LEU A 6 -1.70 33.11 10.87
C LEU A 6 -2.37 32.70 9.55
N MET A 7 -1.63 32.00 8.69
CA MET A 7 -2.13 31.55 7.39
C MET A 7 -3.00 30.29 7.49
N ASP A 8 -4.06 30.21 6.68
CA ASP A 8 -4.89 29.00 6.54
C ASP A 8 -4.19 28.00 5.61
N ILE A 9 -3.98 26.78 6.10
CA ILE A 9 -3.29 25.69 5.41
C ILE A 9 -3.98 25.37 4.09
N SER A 10 -5.32 25.28 4.06
CA SER A 10 -6.06 24.89 2.86
C SER A 10 -5.91 25.93 1.75
N SER A 11 -6.06 27.21 2.11
CA SER A 11 -5.94 28.33 1.17
C SER A 11 -4.53 28.46 0.61
N GLU A 12 -3.50 28.24 1.43
CA GLU A 12 -2.12 28.30 0.96
C GLU A 12 -1.78 27.13 0.02
N MET A 13 -2.25 25.92 0.34
CA MET A 13 -2.08 24.77 -0.54
C MET A 13 -2.85 24.90 -1.86
N GLU A 14 -3.97 25.63 -1.90
CA GLU A 14 -4.67 25.95 -3.14
C GLU A 14 -3.93 27.03 -3.94
N ARG A 15 -3.47 28.10 -3.27
CA ARG A 15 -2.75 29.21 -3.91
C ARG A 15 -1.46 28.75 -4.58
N LEU A 16 -0.76 27.80 -3.97
CA LEU A 16 0.51 27.26 -4.47
C LEU A 16 0.34 26.02 -5.36
N ASP A 17 -0.90 25.59 -5.63
CA ASP A 17 -1.21 24.33 -6.33
C ASP A 17 -0.43 23.13 -5.74
N ALA A 18 -0.38 23.08 -4.40
CA ALA A 18 0.37 22.08 -3.67
C ALA A 18 -0.50 20.86 -3.35
N ASP A 19 -0.02 19.67 -3.74
CA ASP A 19 -0.55 18.37 -3.30
C ASP A 19 -0.14 18.05 -1.86
N CYS A 20 1.05 18.50 -1.45
CA CYS A 20 1.70 18.08 -0.22
C CYS A 20 2.35 19.26 0.50
N ILE A 21 2.03 19.46 1.79
CA ILE A 21 2.68 20.43 2.66
C ILE A 21 3.54 19.71 3.70
N ILE A 22 4.76 20.19 3.91
CA ILE A 22 5.74 19.59 4.81
C ILE A 22 6.09 20.60 5.90
N PHE A 23 5.67 20.33 7.12
CA PHE A 23 5.99 21.12 8.31
C PHE A 23 7.24 20.59 8.99
N TYR A 24 8.11 21.50 9.43
CA TYR A 24 9.32 21.16 10.19
C TYR A 24 9.33 21.81 11.57
N GLY A 25 9.49 21.00 12.63
CA GLY A 25 9.77 21.47 13.98
C GLY A 25 11.26 21.34 14.26
N SER A 26 11.98 22.46 14.38
CA SER A 26 13.44 22.47 14.37
C SER A 26 14.02 23.60 15.21
N GLU A 27 15.02 23.30 16.05
CA GLU A 27 15.83 24.31 16.77
C GLU A 27 17.11 24.67 15.99
N THR A 28 17.84 23.65 15.55
CA THR A 28 19.18 23.79 14.93
C THR A 28 19.18 23.68 13.40
N GLY A 29 17.99 23.53 12.79
CA GLY A 29 17.81 23.43 11.33
C GLY A 29 17.88 22.00 10.75
N THR A 30 18.11 20.96 11.56
CA THR A 30 18.21 19.58 11.06
C THR A 30 16.90 19.10 10.43
N ALA A 31 15.78 19.27 11.13
CA ALA A 31 14.46 18.88 10.63
C ALA A 31 14.05 19.70 9.39
N GLU A 32 14.42 20.97 9.33
CA GLU A 32 14.20 21.84 8.15
C GLU A 32 14.95 21.31 6.91
N SER A 33 16.21 20.89 7.09
CA SER A 33 16.99 20.28 6.01
C SER A 33 16.34 19.00 5.49
N TYR A 34 15.82 18.16 6.39
CA TYR A 34 15.13 16.92 6.03
C TYR A 34 13.80 17.19 5.31
N ALA A 35 13.00 18.15 5.79
CA ALA A 35 11.79 18.59 5.12
C ALA A 35 12.07 19.12 3.70
N THR A 36 13.14 19.89 3.53
CA THR A 36 13.58 20.40 2.22
C THR A 36 13.97 19.26 1.27
N ARG A 37 14.67 18.23 1.78
CA ARG A 37 15.00 17.03 1.01
C ARG A 37 13.75 16.25 0.61
N LEU A 38 12.77 16.09 1.50
CA LEU A 38 11.48 15.44 1.18
C LEU A 38 10.74 16.21 0.08
N ALA A 39 10.69 17.53 0.14
CA ALA A 39 10.05 18.35 -0.88
C ALA A 39 10.74 18.20 -2.25
N ALA A 40 12.07 18.20 -2.28
CA ALA A 40 12.83 17.97 -3.51
C ALA A 40 12.53 16.59 -4.12
N ASP A 41 12.52 15.54 -3.30
CA ASP A 41 12.20 14.18 -3.75
C ASP A 41 10.74 14.05 -4.24
N GLY A 42 9.78 14.67 -3.54
CA GLY A 42 8.37 14.69 -3.94
C GLY A 42 8.17 15.30 -5.32
N ARG A 43 8.80 16.45 -5.59
CA ARG A 43 8.79 17.10 -6.91
C ARG A 43 9.45 16.23 -7.98
N GLY A 44 10.63 15.70 -7.69
CA GLY A 44 11.45 14.98 -8.67
C GLY A 44 10.92 13.60 -9.04
N ARG A 45 10.47 12.82 -8.05
CA ARG A 45 10.06 11.42 -8.25
C ARG A 45 8.58 11.26 -8.56
N PHE A 46 7.72 12.09 -7.95
CA PHE A 46 6.27 11.89 -7.98
C PHE A 46 5.51 13.03 -8.67
N SER A 47 6.21 14.03 -9.19
CA SER A 47 5.62 15.24 -9.78
C SER A 47 4.59 15.89 -8.85
N LEU A 48 4.85 15.83 -7.54
CA LEU A 48 4.01 16.43 -6.51
C LEU A 48 4.27 17.94 -6.43
N GLY A 49 3.21 18.73 -6.32
CA GLY A 49 3.32 20.10 -5.80
C GLY A 49 3.66 20.04 -4.30
N THR A 50 4.93 20.20 -3.93
CA THR A 50 5.35 20.18 -2.52
C THR A 50 5.73 21.57 -2.02
N VAL A 51 5.24 21.95 -0.84
CA VAL A 51 5.63 23.17 -0.13
C VAL A 51 6.23 22.82 1.24
N VAL A 52 7.34 23.47 1.59
CA VAL A 52 7.94 23.38 2.93
C VAL A 52 7.48 24.61 3.71
N ALA A 53 7.03 24.40 4.94
CA ALA A 53 6.36 25.42 5.74
C ALA A 53 6.85 25.40 7.18
N ASN A 54 7.08 26.59 7.74
CA ASN A 54 7.34 26.75 9.15
C ASN A 54 6.00 26.70 9.91
N PRO A 55 5.79 25.76 10.84
CA PRO A 55 4.53 25.64 11.58
C PRO A 55 4.13 26.92 12.33
N ALA A 56 5.07 27.77 12.74
CA ALA A 56 4.78 29.02 13.45
C ALA A 56 3.94 30.02 12.63
N ASP A 57 3.94 29.92 11.29
CA ASP A 57 3.26 30.86 10.39
C ASP A 57 1.81 30.44 10.05
N TYR A 58 1.37 29.26 10.51
CA TYR A 58 0.11 28.63 10.10
C TYR A 58 -0.85 28.42 11.26
N ASN A 59 -2.14 28.42 10.93
CA ASN A 59 -3.21 28.09 11.87
C ASN A 59 -3.60 26.61 11.72
N PHE A 60 -3.43 25.83 12.80
CA PHE A 60 -3.73 24.39 12.83
C PHE A 60 -5.15 24.05 13.28
N ASP A 61 -5.94 25.01 13.77
CA ASP A 61 -7.34 24.79 14.15
C ASP A 61 -8.23 24.45 12.96
N ARG A 62 -7.70 24.65 11.75
CA ARG A 62 -8.39 24.47 10.46
C ARG A 62 -7.85 23.28 9.67
N LEU A 63 -7.12 22.39 10.33
CA LEU A 63 -6.63 21.13 9.76
C LEU A 63 -7.77 20.26 9.19
N ASP A 64 -8.99 20.39 9.71
CA ASP A 64 -10.21 19.72 9.23
C ASP A 64 -10.57 20.09 7.78
N LYS A 65 -10.17 21.30 7.35
CA LYS A 65 -10.48 21.82 6.01
C LYS A 65 -9.52 21.36 4.93
N VAL A 66 -8.41 20.72 5.29
CA VAL A 66 -7.46 20.20 4.31
C VAL A 66 -8.18 19.16 3.44
N ALA A 67 -8.18 19.41 2.13
CA ALA A 67 -8.86 18.56 1.17
C ALA A 67 -8.31 17.13 1.24
N SER A 68 -9.21 16.15 1.16
CA SER A 68 -8.84 14.76 1.42
C SER A 68 -7.78 14.23 0.46
N ASP A 69 -7.69 14.76 -0.76
CA ASP A 69 -6.73 14.41 -1.81
C ASP A 69 -5.31 14.95 -1.58
N LYS A 70 -5.18 15.93 -0.68
CA LYS A 70 -3.90 16.51 -0.25
C LYS A 70 -3.30 15.68 0.89
N SER A 71 -2.00 15.85 1.13
CA SER A 71 -1.29 15.15 2.20
C SER A 71 -0.43 16.12 3.03
N VAL A 72 -0.33 15.87 4.32
CA VAL A 72 0.49 16.67 5.24
C VAL A 72 1.65 15.82 5.76
N VAL A 73 2.85 16.37 5.81
CA VAL A 73 4.04 15.69 6.35
C VAL A 73 4.60 16.48 7.50
N PHE A 74 4.91 15.80 8.60
CA PHE A 74 5.50 16.41 9.78
C PHE A 74 6.90 15.85 10.00
N VAL A 75 7.89 16.74 10.10
CA VAL A 75 9.28 16.40 10.44
C VAL A 75 9.61 17.14 11.73
N LEU A 76 9.53 16.46 12.87
CA LEU A 76 9.48 17.13 14.18
C LEU A 76 10.63 16.68 15.07
N ALA A 77 11.48 17.61 15.47
CA ALA A 77 12.45 17.37 16.53
C ALA A 77 11.77 17.40 17.91
N THR A 78 12.32 16.61 18.83
CA THR A 78 11.93 16.60 20.24
C THR A 78 12.97 17.37 21.05
N THR A 79 12.53 18.26 21.95
CA THR A 79 13.42 18.95 22.88
C THR A 79 13.55 18.17 24.19
N GLY A 80 14.50 18.57 25.06
CA GLY A 80 14.99 17.74 26.18
C GLY A 80 13.93 17.12 27.11
N ASP A 81 12.84 17.84 27.39
CA ASP A 81 11.76 17.36 28.27
C ASP A 81 10.61 16.67 27.51
N GLY A 82 10.82 16.29 26.25
CA GLY A 82 9.76 15.72 25.40
C GLY A 82 8.79 16.75 24.83
N GLU A 83 9.17 18.02 24.91
CA GLU A 83 8.39 19.18 24.49
C GLU A 83 8.61 19.51 23.00
N PRO A 84 7.68 20.25 22.36
CA PRO A 84 7.86 20.73 21.00
C PRO A 84 9.07 21.67 20.88
N THR A 85 9.55 21.85 19.64
CA THR A 85 10.43 22.98 19.31
C THR A 85 9.65 24.29 19.35
N GLU A 86 10.34 25.42 19.56
CA GLU A 86 9.71 26.74 19.72
C GLU A 86 8.75 27.03 18.56
N ASN A 87 9.18 26.75 17.34
CA ASN A 87 8.41 26.99 16.12
C ASN A 87 7.21 26.04 15.93
N ALA A 88 7.16 24.93 16.66
CA ALA A 88 6.10 23.91 16.59
C ALA A 88 5.13 23.95 17.78
N THR A 89 5.30 24.88 18.72
CA THR A 89 4.43 25.04 19.90
C THR A 89 2.95 25.17 19.51
N ASN A 90 2.64 26.02 18.52
CA ASN A 90 1.26 26.22 18.05
C ASN A 90 0.62 24.92 17.49
N LEU A 91 1.38 24.18 16.69
CA LEU A 91 0.95 22.87 16.18
C LEU A 91 0.62 21.91 17.33
N PHE A 92 1.48 21.89 18.35
CA PHE A 92 1.31 21.03 19.50
C PHE A 92 0.07 21.38 20.31
N ASP A 93 -0.13 22.66 20.62
CA ASP A 93 -1.27 23.11 21.43
C ASP A 93 -2.61 22.82 20.74
N SER A 94 -2.70 23.07 19.43
CA SER A 94 -3.93 22.80 18.66
C SER A 94 -4.29 21.30 18.59
N VAL A 95 -3.29 20.40 18.60
CA VAL A 95 -3.48 18.98 18.31
C VAL A 95 -3.34 18.08 19.54
N ALA A 96 -2.27 18.27 20.33
CA ALA A 96 -1.82 17.38 21.41
C ALA A 96 -1.70 18.04 22.79
N GLY A 97 -2.03 19.34 22.91
CA GLY A 97 -2.04 20.09 24.17
C GLY A 97 -3.09 19.60 25.18
N GLU A 98 -3.18 20.27 26.33
CA GLU A 98 -4.12 19.91 27.41
C GLU A 98 -5.59 20.15 27.03
N ALA A 99 -5.86 21.18 26.23
CA ALA A 99 -7.16 21.49 25.66
C ALA A 99 -7.03 21.71 24.14
N PRO A 100 -6.85 20.63 23.34
CA PRO A 100 -6.69 20.74 21.90
C PRO A 100 -7.89 21.46 21.28
N ALA A 101 -7.63 22.55 20.56
CA ALA A 101 -8.66 23.33 19.88
C ALA A 101 -9.55 22.45 18.98
N LEU A 102 -8.95 21.42 18.38
CA LEU A 102 -9.65 20.49 17.48
C LEU A 102 -10.66 19.58 18.19
N LEU A 103 -10.54 19.32 19.49
CA LEU A 103 -11.53 18.49 20.22
C LEU A 103 -12.90 19.16 20.32
N GLY A 104 -12.99 20.49 20.20
CA GLY A 104 -14.24 21.23 20.22
C GLY A 104 -15.10 21.08 18.95
N LEU A 105 -14.55 20.48 17.88
CA LEU A 105 -15.16 20.43 16.54
C LEU A 105 -16.02 19.18 16.28
N GLY A 106 -16.05 18.19 17.19
CA GLY A 106 -16.90 17.00 17.09
C GLY A 106 -16.17 15.68 17.32
N SER A 107 -16.83 14.55 17.03
CA SER A 107 -16.34 13.20 17.40
C SER A 107 -15.14 12.71 16.59
N SER A 108 -14.85 13.30 15.41
CA SER A 108 -13.69 12.97 14.57
C SER A 108 -13.44 14.08 13.53
N PRO A 109 -12.87 15.22 13.94
CA PRO A 109 -12.73 16.39 13.07
C PRO A 109 -11.78 16.19 11.88
N LEU A 110 -10.83 15.25 11.97
CA LEU A 110 -9.76 15.09 10.97
C LEU A 110 -9.93 13.86 10.06
N GLN A 111 -11.15 13.34 9.87
CA GLN A 111 -11.39 12.13 9.06
C GLN A 111 -10.86 12.20 7.62
N SER A 112 -10.84 13.39 7.03
CA SER A 112 -10.32 13.64 5.68
C SER A 112 -8.80 13.75 5.63
N LEU A 113 -8.15 14.06 6.76
CA LEU A 113 -6.74 14.39 6.81
C LEU A 113 -5.88 13.13 6.68
N GLN A 114 -4.93 13.17 5.75
CA GLN A 114 -3.91 12.15 5.61
C GLN A 114 -2.54 12.73 5.93
N PHE A 115 -1.76 12.01 6.72
CA PHE A 115 -0.46 12.51 7.14
C PHE A 115 0.66 11.48 7.19
N MET A 116 1.89 11.94 7.06
CA MET A 116 3.12 11.20 7.36
C MET A 116 3.88 11.94 8.45
N ILE A 117 4.64 11.21 9.25
CA ILE A 117 5.38 11.82 10.36
C ILE A 117 6.73 11.13 10.59
N PHE A 118 7.77 11.95 10.72
CA PHE A 118 9.12 11.54 11.08
C PHE A 118 9.57 12.37 12.29
N GLY A 119 9.93 11.70 13.37
CA GLY A 119 10.50 12.30 14.56
C GLY A 119 12.01 12.32 14.51
N LEU A 120 12.61 13.41 14.98
CA LEU A 120 14.03 13.48 15.32
C LEU A 120 14.11 13.45 16.85
N GLY A 121 14.79 12.45 17.38
CA GLY A 121 15.00 12.28 18.80
C GLY A 121 16.41 11.77 19.09
N ASP A 122 16.71 11.64 20.37
CA ASP A 122 17.98 11.14 20.87
C ASP A 122 17.67 10.13 21.99
N SER A 123 18.05 8.87 21.80
CA SER A 123 17.76 7.79 22.75
C SER A 123 18.54 7.89 24.06
N THR A 124 19.55 8.78 24.11
CA THR A 124 20.25 9.10 25.36
C THR A 124 19.42 9.97 26.30
N HIS A 125 18.30 10.53 25.82
CA HIS A 125 17.36 11.31 26.60
C HIS A 125 16.11 10.49 26.95
N ASP A 126 15.55 10.71 28.14
CA ASP A 126 14.39 9.97 28.65
C ASP A 126 13.15 10.10 27.74
N HIS A 127 13.02 11.23 27.07
CA HIS A 127 11.88 11.55 26.20
C HIS A 127 12.16 11.35 24.70
N TYR A 128 12.80 10.22 24.37
CA TYR A 128 13.08 9.82 22.98
C TYR A 128 11.84 9.90 22.07
N ASN A 129 11.91 10.76 21.05
CA ASN A 129 10.87 10.97 20.03
C ASN A 129 9.46 11.31 20.58
N ALA A 130 9.38 11.81 21.82
CA ALA A 130 8.10 12.07 22.48
C ALA A 130 7.20 13.04 21.69
N MET A 131 7.77 14.06 21.06
CA MET A 131 7.02 15.04 20.26
C MET A 131 6.28 14.39 19.09
N ALA A 132 6.99 13.62 18.27
CA ALA A 132 6.41 12.94 17.12
C ALA A 132 5.38 11.88 17.51
N ARG A 133 5.64 11.12 18.60
CA ARG A 133 4.69 10.14 19.15
C ARG A 133 3.39 10.81 19.62
N ARG A 134 3.48 11.91 20.37
CA ARG A 134 2.32 12.64 20.90
C ARG A 134 1.45 13.20 19.77
N ILE A 135 2.05 13.86 18.78
CA ILE A 135 1.33 14.38 17.61
C ILE A 135 0.68 13.23 16.83
N ASN A 136 1.40 12.14 16.57
CA ASN A 136 0.85 10.97 15.89
C ASN A 136 -0.39 10.41 16.62
N HIS A 137 -0.28 10.16 17.92
CA HIS A 137 -1.39 9.61 18.71
C HIS A 137 -2.59 10.57 18.73
N ALA A 138 -2.34 11.87 18.85
CA ALA A 138 -3.38 12.88 18.86
C ALA A 138 -4.09 12.99 17.50
N LEU A 139 -3.35 13.05 16.38
CA LEU A 139 -3.93 13.09 15.04
C LEU A 139 -4.78 11.85 14.74
N VAL A 140 -4.28 10.65 15.07
CA VAL A 140 -5.03 9.39 14.90
C VAL A 140 -6.30 9.40 15.76
N ARG A 141 -6.22 9.86 17.02
CA ARG A 141 -7.38 9.98 17.91
C ARG A 141 -8.42 10.96 17.39
N LEU A 142 -8.00 12.02 16.69
CA LEU A 142 -8.87 13.00 16.04
C LEU A 142 -9.46 12.50 14.70
N GLY A 143 -9.12 11.29 14.26
CA GLY A 143 -9.64 10.64 13.06
C GLY A 143 -8.76 10.76 11.82
N ALA A 144 -7.57 11.36 11.92
CA ALA A 144 -6.66 11.46 10.79
C ALA A 144 -6.07 10.09 10.41
N THR A 145 -5.87 9.86 9.12
CA THR A 145 -5.29 8.62 8.59
C THR A 145 -3.78 8.78 8.40
N ARG A 146 -2.98 7.99 9.12
CA ARG A 146 -1.52 7.96 8.91
C ARG A 146 -1.15 7.13 7.69
N ILE A 147 -0.34 7.68 6.80
CA ILE A 147 0.28 7.01 5.66
C ILE A 147 1.64 6.47 6.09
N GLY A 148 1.89 5.19 5.86
CA GLY A 148 3.17 4.55 6.20
C GLY A 148 3.37 4.34 7.71
N GLU A 149 4.61 4.13 8.13
CA GLU A 149 5.01 3.96 9.54
C GLU A 149 5.42 5.31 10.18
N LEU A 150 5.31 5.41 11.51
CA LEU A 150 5.89 6.52 12.27
C LEU A 150 7.40 6.37 12.16
N GLY A 151 8.07 7.38 11.62
CA GLY A 151 9.52 7.40 11.57
C GLY A 151 10.10 7.93 12.86
N GLU A 152 11.14 7.27 13.36
CA GLU A 152 11.83 7.66 14.59
C GLU A 152 13.32 7.64 14.30
N GLY A 153 13.92 8.83 14.21
CA GLY A 153 15.36 8.97 14.04
C GLY A 153 16.06 9.07 15.39
N ASP A 154 17.27 8.53 15.47
CA ASP A 154 18.09 8.54 16.68
C ASP A 154 19.44 9.25 16.46
N ASP A 155 19.59 10.43 17.09
CA ASP A 155 20.86 11.17 17.09
C ASP A 155 21.85 10.64 18.14
N GLY A 156 21.37 9.92 19.17
CA GLY A 156 22.20 9.38 20.25
C GLY A 156 23.16 8.29 19.78
N GLU A 157 22.69 7.42 18.88
CA GLU A 157 23.50 6.41 18.20
C GLU A 157 24.17 6.95 16.91
N GLY A 158 23.88 8.20 16.53
CA GLY A 158 24.38 8.82 15.30
C GLY A 158 23.77 8.27 14.01
N THR A 159 22.67 7.51 14.09
CA THR A 159 21.99 6.87 12.94
C THR A 159 20.89 7.72 12.33
N LEU A 160 20.63 8.92 12.88
CA LEU A 160 19.56 9.84 12.48
C LEU A 160 19.35 9.95 10.97
N GLN A 161 20.44 10.11 10.20
CA GLN A 161 20.37 10.24 8.75
C GLN A 161 19.98 8.94 8.05
N GLU A 162 20.44 7.80 8.55
CA GLU A 162 20.16 6.47 8.00
C GLU A 162 18.73 6.07 8.28
N ASP A 163 18.25 6.33 9.50
CA ASP A 163 16.86 6.14 9.91
C ASP A 163 15.92 6.98 9.05
N PHE A 164 16.27 8.25 8.81
CA PHE A 164 15.54 9.12 7.91
C PHE A 164 15.47 8.56 6.49
N LEU A 165 16.59 8.09 5.93
CA LEU A 165 16.61 7.54 4.58
C LEU A 165 15.79 6.25 4.46
N ALA A 166 15.88 5.37 5.46
CA ALA A 166 15.13 4.11 5.50
C ALA A 166 13.62 4.37 5.61
N TRP A 167 13.22 5.27 6.52
CA TRP A 167 11.83 5.68 6.65
C TRP A 167 11.31 6.35 5.38
N LYS A 168 12.09 7.26 4.79
CA LYS A 168 11.71 8.03 3.60
C LYS A 168 11.33 7.12 2.43
N GLU A 169 12.15 6.11 2.12
CA GLU A 169 11.86 5.21 1.00
C GLU A 169 10.56 4.41 1.24
N LYS A 170 10.29 3.98 2.48
CA LYS A 170 9.04 3.31 2.85
C LYS A 170 7.83 4.26 2.83
N ALA A 171 7.98 5.49 3.32
CA ALA A 171 6.95 6.50 3.35
C ALA A 171 6.50 6.87 1.94
N TRP A 172 7.45 7.03 1.01
CA TRP A 172 7.14 7.28 -0.39
C TRP A 172 6.44 6.11 -1.07
N ALA A 173 6.88 4.87 -0.82
CA ALA A 173 6.18 3.69 -1.33
C ALA A 173 4.73 3.60 -0.81
N ALA A 174 4.51 3.94 0.46
CA ALA A 174 3.17 3.98 1.05
C ALA A 174 2.30 5.08 0.43
N LEU A 175 2.86 6.29 0.22
CA LEU A 175 2.14 7.38 -0.43
C LEU A 175 1.75 7.02 -1.87
N GLU A 176 2.68 6.44 -2.63
CA GLU A 176 2.41 5.98 -4.00
C GLU A 176 1.28 4.95 -4.01
N HIS A 177 1.31 3.99 -3.08
CA HIS A 177 0.24 3.00 -2.94
C HIS A 177 -1.12 3.66 -2.68
N VAL A 178 -1.20 4.59 -1.72
CA VAL A 178 -2.44 5.32 -1.42
C VAL A 178 -2.94 6.12 -2.63
N ARG A 179 -2.04 6.79 -3.36
CA ARG A 179 -2.40 7.56 -4.57
C ARG A 179 -2.88 6.66 -5.71
N VAL A 180 -2.23 5.51 -5.92
CA VAL A 180 -2.64 4.52 -6.93
C VAL A 180 -4.00 3.93 -6.58
N VAL A 181 -4.21 3.54 -5.32
CA VAL A 181 -5.50 3.03 -4.83
C VAL A 181 -6.60 4.08 -5.03
N ARG A 182 -6.34 5.36 -4.78
CA ARG A 182 -7.31 6.44 -5.03
C ARG A 182 -7.61 6.68 -6.50
N ARG A 183 -6.57 6.69 -7.35
CA ARG A 183 -6.74 6.80 -8.81
C ARG A 183 -7.53 5.63 -9.39
N THR A 184 -7.36 4.44 -8.82
CA THR A 184 -8.03 3.22 -9.29
C THR A 184 -9.39 3.00 -8.63
N ASN A 185 -9.64 3.55 -7.44
CA ASN A 185 -10.89 3.37 -6.72
C ASN A 185 -11.18 4.52 -5.72
N PRO A 186 -11.84 5.63 -6.15
CA PRO A 186 -12.01 6.83 -5.32
C PRO A 186 -13.00 6.71 -4.15
N LYS A 187 -13.60 5.54 -3.88
CA LYS A 187 -14.58 5.35 -2.80
C LYS A 187 -14.46 3.96 -2.17
N HIS A 188 -13.78 3.84 -1.04
CA HIS A 188 -13.92 2.85 0.06
C HIS A 188 -12.54 2.44 0.60
N VAL A 189 -12.22 2.91 1.81
CA VAL A 189 -11.20 2.29 2.66
C VAL A 189 -11.97 1.53 3.74
N TYR A 190 -11.85 0.21 3.77
CA TYR A 190 -12.36 -0.61 4.88
C TYR A 190 -11.29 -0.67 5.96
N ALA A 191 -11.53 -0.04 7.10
CA ALA A 191 -10.82 -0.39 8.33
C ALA A 191 -11.46 -1.67 8.86
N LEU A 192 -10.68 -2.75 8.95
CA LEU A 192 -11.10 -4.00 9.57
C LEU A 192 -10.54 -4.02 11.00
N ASP A 193 -11.43 -3.98 12.00
CA ASP A 193 -11.08 -4.31 13.38
C ASP A 193 -11.25 -5.81 13.61
N VAL A 194 -10.21 -6.45 14.15
CA VAL A 194 -10.24 -7.87 14.49
C VAL A 194 -10.76 -8.02 15.92
N VAL A 195 -11.95 -8.62 16.07
CA VAL A 195 -12.52 -8.97 17.38
C VAL A 195 -12.35 -10.47 17.61
N GLU A 196 -11.53 -10.84 18.60
CA GLU A 196 -11.35 -12.23 18.99
C GLU A 196 -12.61 -12.78 19.68
N GLN A 197 -13.13 -13.92 19.20
CA GLN A 197 -14.28 -14.62 19.80
C GLN A 197 -13.84 -15.96 20.38
N PRO A 198 -13.51 -16.04 21.68
CA PRO A 198 -12.93 -17.24 22.30
C PRO A 198 -13.88 -18.45 22.38
N CYS A 199 -15.17 -18.26 22.09
CA CYS A 199 -16.17 -19.34 22.04
C CYS A 199 -16.28 -20.05 20.68
N LEU A 200 -15.59 -19.57 19.64
CA LEU A 200 -15.62 -20.16 18.31
C LEU A 200 -14.40 -21.06 18.08
N SER A 201 -14.65 -22.31 17.68
CA SER A 201 -13.63 -23.27 17.24
C SER A 201 -13.76 -23.55 15.75
N LYS A 202 -12.74 -24.17 15.15
CA LYS A 202 -12.71 -24.53 13.71
C LYS A 202 -13.91 -25.39 13.28
N ASP A 203 -14.48 -26.14 14.21
CA ASP A 203 -15.60 -27.06 13.96
C ASP A 203 -16.98 -26.39 14.17
N SER A 204 -17.00 -25.10 14.52
CA SER A 204 -18.25 -24.36 14.69
C SER A 204 -18.94 -24.10 13.34
N SER A 205 -20.26 -24.26 13.30
CA SER A 205 -21.08 -24.13 12.08
C SER A 205 -21.13 -22.71 11.50
N THR A 206 -20.56 -21.72 12.19
CA THR A 206 -20.44 -20.32 11.75
C THR A 206 -19.03 -19.94 11.33
N VAL A 207 -18.06 -20.84 11.50
CA VAL A 207 -16.65 -20.59 11.18
C VAL A 207 -16.36 -21.08 9.78
N TYR A 208 -15.99 -20.15 8.91
CA TYR A 208 -15.60 -20.42 7.53
C TYR A 208 -14.17 -20.96 7.50
N ALA A 209 -13.99 -22.18 6.99
CA ALA A 209 -12.68 -22.83 6.87
C ALA A 209 -12.14 -22.79 5.42
N GLY A 210 -12.72 -21.92 4.58
CA GLY A 210 -12.38 -21.74 3.17
C GLY A 210 -13.61 -21.63 2.25
N GLU A 211 -14.81 -21.77 2.78
CA GLU A 211 -16.08 -21.55 2.07
C GLU A 211 -16.31 -20.06 1.78
N HIS A 212 -16.95 -19.73 0.65
CA HIS A 212 -17.21 -18.35 0.23
C HIS A 212 -18.52 -17.77 0.78
N ASP A 213 -19.49 -18.62 1.11
CA ASP A 213 -20.82 -18.22 1.57
C ASP A 213 -21.45 -19.24 2.52
N GLU A 214 -22.56 -18.86 3.17
CA GLU A 214 -23.27 -19.74 4.11
C GLU A 214 -23.83 -21.02 3.48
N GLN A 215 -24.16 -21.01 2.18
CA GLN A 215 -24.71 -22.18 1.48
C GLN A 215 -23.62 -23.24 1.29
N GLN A 216 -22.41 -22.78 0.99
CA GLN A 216 -21.20 -23.59 0.90
C GLN A 216 -20.77 -24.10 2.28
N LEU A 217 -20.91 -23.28 3.33
CA LEU A 217 -20.71 -23.71 4.72
C LEU A 217 -21.68 -24.85 5.12
N LYS A 218 -22.92 -24.79 4.60
CA LYS A 218 -23.94 -25.84 4.76
C LYS A 218 -23.77 -27.03 3.81
N GLY A 219 -22.71 -27.05 2.99
CA GLY A 219 -22.37 -28.17 2.09
C GLY A 219 -23.24 -28.27 0.83
N SER A 220 -24.07 -27.27 0.53
CA SER A 220 -24.95 -27.27 -0.64
C SER A 220 -24.33 -26.46 -1.78
N THR A 221 -23.58 -27.13 -2.67
CA THR A 221 -23.06 -26.50 -3.89
C THR A 221 -23.90 -26.90 -5.10
N SER A 222 -24.72 -25.99 -5.60
CA SER A 222 -25.40 -26.12 -6.90
C SER A 222 -24.87 -25.05 -7.85
N GLY A 223 -24.69 -25.43 -9.11
CA GLY A 223 -24.39 -24.48 -10.18
C GLY A 223 -25.60 -23.57 -10.47
N PRO A 224 -25.41 -22.48 -11.23
CA PRO A 224 -24.21 -22.14 -12.01
C PRO A 224 -23.07 -21.56 -11.15
N PHE A 225 -21.82 -21.84 -11.54
CA PHE A 225 -20.63 -21.38 -10.82
C PHE A 225 -20.06 -20.10 -11.44
N ASP A 226 -19.86 -19.08 -10.62
CA ASP A 226 -19.33 -17.77 -11.00
C ASP A 226 -18.43 -17.18 -9.89
N SER A 227 -18.07 -15.89 -9.97
CA SER A 227 -17.20 -15.29 -8.94
C SER A 227 -17.86 -15.07 -7.58
N GLN A 228 -19.19 -15.12 -7.50
CA GLN A 228 -19.94 -15.01 -6.23
C GLN A 228 -20.32 -16.40 -5.69
N ASN A 229 -20.40 -17.43 -6.54
CA ASN A 229 -20.59 -18.83 -6.19
C ASN A 229 -19.53 -19.72 -6.89
N PRO A 230 -18.26 -19.74 -6.43
CA PRO A 230 -17.22 -20.53 -7.07
C PRO A 230 -17.40 -22.04 -6.81
N PHE A 231 -16.97 -22.86 -7.77
CA PHE A 231 -16.90 -24.31 -7.58
C PHE A 231 -15.78 -24.67 -6.62
N ILE A 232 -16.11 -25.35 -5.53
CA ILE A 232 -15.13 -25.72 -4.51
C ILE A 232 -14.44 -27.04 -4.91
N ALA A 233 -13.29 -26.93 -5.57
CA ALA A 233 -12.56 -28.07 -6.12
C ALA A 233 -11.72 -28.77 -5.02
N PRO A 234 -11.79 -30.11 -4.90
CA PRO A 234 -10.92 -30.86 -4.01
C PRO A 234 -9.49 -30.87 -4.57
N THR A 235 -8.50 -30.57 -3.73
CA THR A 235 -7.09 -30.69 -4.13
C THR A 235 -6.66 -32.16 -4.10
N SER A 236 -6.11 -32.66 -5.21
CA SER A 236 -5.42 -33.95 -5.22
C SER A 236 -3.90 -33.74 -5.15
N THR A 237 -3.22 -34.49 -4.30
CA THR A 237 -1.77 -34.55 -4.26
C THR A 237 -1.28 -35.36 -5.45
N SER A 238 -0.50 -34.74 -6.34
CA SER A 238 0.13 -35.45 -7.45
C SER A 238 1.42 -36.13 -6.96
N PRO A 239 1.63 -37.44 -7.18
CA PRO A 239 2.90 -38.07 -6.86
C PRO A 239 4.00 -37.43 -7.71
N ALA A 240 5.08 -37.00 -7.07
CA ALA A 240 6.17 -36.30 -7.72
C ALA A 240 6.72 -37.12 -8.89
N ALA A 241 6.59 -36.60 -10.10
CA ALA A 241 7.25 -37.17 -11.28
C ALA A 241 8.77 -37.00 -11.10
N THR A 242 9.45 -38.06 -10.68
CA THR A 242 10.91 -38.16 -10.67
C THR A 242 11.40 -38.22 -12.11
N SER A 243 11.76 -37.07 -12.69
CA SER A 243 12.62 -37.01 -13.87
C SER A 243 14.02 -36.54 -13.46
N PRO A 244 15.09 -37.30 -13.81
CA PRO A 244 16.44 -36.95 -13.43
C PRO A 244 16.94 -35.86 -14.38
N THR A 245 16.92 -34.59 -13.94
CA THR A 245 17.63 -33.52 -14.65
C THR A 245 18.68 -32.93 -13.74
N THR A 246 19.92 -33.30 -14.01
CA THR A 246 21.16 -32.72 -13.49
C THR A 246 21.22 -31.21 -13.76
N ARG A 247 21.00 -30.39 -12.73
CA ARG A 247 21.82 -29.20 -12.43
C ARG A 247 21.40 -28.56 -11.10
N ALA A 248 22.39 -28.38 -10.25
CA ALA A 248 22.29 -27.75 -8.94
C ALA A 248 21.80 -26.30 -9.02
N THR A 249 20.57 -26.10 -8.59
CA THR A 249 20.14 -25.03 -7.67
C THR A 249 18.80 -25.52 -7.12
N THR A 250 18.77 -25.91 -5.84
CA THR A 250 17.51 -26.19 -5.14
C THR A 250 16.65 -24.93 -5.20
N PRO A 251 15.50 -24.95 -5.90
CA PRO A 251 14.54 -23.86 -5.75
C PRO A 251 14.11 -23.83 -4.26
N PRO A 252 13.78 -22.66 -3.70
CA PRO A 252 13.24 -22.57 -2.33
C PRO A 252 12.16 -23.64 -2.17
N GLU A 253 12.18 -24.34 -1.04
CA GLU A 253 11.19 -25.36 -0.66
C GLU A 253 9.81 -24.72 -0.57
N TRP A 254 9.19 -24.46 -1.72
CA TRP A 254 7.76 -24.29 -1.77
C TRP A 254 7.18 -25.63 -1.36
N PRO A 255 6.22 -25.68 -0.43
CA PRO A 255 5.64 -26.93 0.00
C PRO A 255 4.76 -27.47 -1.15
N ARG A 256 5.40 -28.21 -2.07
CA ARG A 256 4.76 -28.74 -3.29
C ARG A 256 3.65 -29.74 -2.97
N ASN A 257 3.59 -30.23 -1.72
CA ASN A 257 2.67 -31.25 -1.25
C ASN A 257 1.85 -30.84 -0.01
N SER A 258 1.85 -29.57 0.45
CA SER A 258 1.13 -29.21 1.68
C SER A 258 -0.24 -28.55 1.47
N LEU A 259 -0.69 -28.36 0.23
CA LEU A 259 -2.04 -27.85 -0.01
C LEU A 259 -3.04 -29.00 0.16
N GLN A 260 -3.30 -29.37 1.42
CA GLN A 260 -4.48 -30.14 1.79
C GLN A 260 -5.62 -29.13 2.00
N GLY A 261 -6.58 -29.10 1.09
CA GLY A 261 -7.71 -28.18 1.24
C GLY A 261 -8.69 -28.22 0.09
N LYS A 262 -9.64 -27.30 0.14
CA LYS A 262 -10.59 -27.04 -0.94
C LYS A 262 -10.20 -25.71 -1.58
N VAL A 263 -10.24 -25.63 -2.91
CA VAL A 263 -9.90 -24.39 -3.64
C VAL A 263 -11.14 -23.88 -4.38
N PRO A 264 -11.57 -22.63 -4.15
CA PRO A 264 -12.63 -22.03 -4.94
C PRO A 264 -12.13 -21.77 -6.37
N VAL A 265 -12.87 -22.27 -7.35
CA VAL A 265 -12.60 -22.16 -8.77
C VAL A 265 -13.83 -21.63 -9.48
N HIS A 266 -13.69 -20.50 -10.17
CA HIS A 266 -14.70 -20.03 -11.11
C HIS A 266 -14.07 -19.76 -12.47
N ILE A 267 -14.87 -19.88 -13.51
CA ILE A 267 -14.44 -19.62 -14.87
C ILE A 267 -14.83 -18.19 -15.22
N ARG A 268 -13.84 -17.35 -15.54
CA ARG A 268 -14.09 -16.05 -16.17
C ARG A 268 -13.88 -16.15 -17.67
N THR A 269 -14.84 -15.65 -18.43
CA THR A 269 -14.71 -15.52 -19.87
C THR A 269 -13.65 -14.48 -20.20
N SER A 270 -12.57 -14.89 -20.86
CA SER A 270 -11.52 -14.00 -21.32
C SER A 270 -11.91 -13.31 -22.63
N SER A 271 -11.56 -12.03 -22.78
CA SER A 271 -11.55 -11.33 -24.08
C SER A 271 -10.35 -11.74 -24.95
N PHE A 272 -9.32 -12.31 -24.34
CA PHE A 272 -8.16 -12.87 -25.03
C PHE A 272 -8.52 -14.26 -25.57
N ARG A 273 -8.81 -14.31 -26.88
CA ARG A 273 -9.24 -15.52 -27.60
C ARG A 273 -8.42 -15.70 -28.86
N LEU A 274 -8.46 -16.92 -29.41
CA LEU A 274 -8.01 -17.16 -30.77
C LEU A 274 -8.91 -16.43 -31.79
N PRO A 275 -8.38 -16.13 -32.99
CA PRO A 275 -9.21 -15.72 -34.11
C PRO A 275 -10.35 -16.72 -34.34
N ALA A 276 -11.54 -16.20 -34.68
CA ALA A 276 -12.72 -17.02 -34.92
C ALA A 276 -12.51 -18.05 -36.04
N ASP A 277 -11.69 -17.70 -37.03
CA ASP A 277 -11.26 -18.61 -38.09
C ASP A 277 -10.12 -19.53 -37.59
N PRO A 278 -10.35 -20.87 -37.53
CA PRO A 278 -9.33 -21.84 -37.16
C PRO A 278 -8.13 -21.89 -38.13
N LEU A 279 -8.28 -21.48 -39.39
CA LEU A 279 -7.23 -21.47 -40.40
C LEU A 279 -6.29 -20.27 -40.29
N CYS A 280 -6.69 -19.22 -39.57
CA CYS A 280 -5.87 -18.03 -39.36
C CYS A 280 -4.53 -18.40 -38.69
N PRO A 281 -3.37 -18.10 -39.29
CA PRO A 281 -2.07 -18.28 -38.65
C PRO A 281 -1.95 -17.47 -37.36
N VAL A 282 -1.33 -18.02 -36.32
CA VAL A 282 -1.19 -17.33 -35.02
C VAL A 282 0.27 -17.34 -34.56
N ILE A 283 0.80 -16.14 -34.29
CA ILE A 283 2.09 -15.95 -33.60
C ILE A 283 1.80 -15.51 -32.17
N MET A 284 2.41 -16.20 -31.21
CA MET A 284 2.24 -15.98 -29.78
C MET A 284 3.60 -15.65 -29.16
N VAL A 285 3.67 -14.59 -28.35
CA VAL A 285 4.92 -14.15 -27.69
C VAL A 285 4.68 -14.05 -26.19
N GLY A 286 5.19 -15.04 -25.44
CA GLY A 286 5.03 -15.15 -23.99
C GLY A 286 6.37 -15.11 -23.26
N PRO A 287 6.93 -13.92 -22.93
CA PRO A 287 8.25 -13.80 -22.29
C PRO A 287 8.28 -14.30 -20.82
N GLY A 288 7.12 -14.42 -20.16
CA GLY A 288 6.97 -14.80 -18.76
C GLY A 288 5.68 -15.59 -18.47
N THR A 289 4.94 -15.19 -17.43
CA THR A 289 3.67 -15.84 -17.01
C THR A 289 2.59 -15.84 -18.10
N GLY A 290 2.67 -14.92 -19.07
CA GLY A 290 1.82 -14.86 -20.26
C GLY A 290 1.89 -16.09 -21.20
N VAL A 291 2.78 -17.06 -20.96
CA VAL A 291 2.80 -18.33 -21.70
C VAL A 291 1.60 -19.24 -21.37
N ALA A 292 1.01 -19.10 -20.18
CA ALA A 292 -0.09 -19.95 -19.72
C ALA A 292 -1.32 -19.94 -20.66
N PRO A 293 -1.88 -18.77 -21.07
CA PRO A 293 -3.00 -18.75 -22.00
C PRO A 293 -2.63 -19.30 -23.40
N PHE A 294 -1.40 -19.09 -23.87
CA PHE A 294 -0.97 -19.64 -25.16
C PHE A 294 -0.93 -21.17 -25.18
N ARG A 295 -0.56 -21.80 -24.06
CA ARG A 295 -0.66 -23.26 -23.92
C ARG A 295 -2.11 -23.73 -24.04
N ALA A 296 -3.07 -22.96 -23.52
CA ALA A 296 -4.49 -23.28 -23.67
C ALA A 296 -4.95 -23.18 -25.13
N PHE A 297 -4.56 -22.12 -25.85
CA PHE A 297 -4.87 -21.96 -27.28
C PHE A 297 -4.30 -23.07 -28.16
N ILE A 298 -3.06 -23.51 -27.88
CA ILE A 298 -2.45 -24.64 -28.59
C ILE A 298 -3.27 -25.91 -28.35
N ARG A 299 -3.68 -26.16 -27.09
CA ARG A 299 -4.52 -27.32 -26.74
C ARG A 299 -5.89 -27.26 -27.42
N GLU A 300 -6.49 -26.08 -27.52
CA GLU A 300 -7.77 -25.88 -28.18
C GLU A 300 -7.70 -26.23 -29.68
N ARG A 301 -6.72 -25.68 -30.42
CA ARG A 301 -6.51 -26.03 -31.84
C ARG A 301 -6.05 -27.48 -32.04
N MET A 302 -5.28 -28.04 -31.10
CA MET A 302 -4.95 -29.46 -31.12
C MET A 302 -6.21 -30.33 -30.97
N ALA A 303 -7.13 -29.97 -30.08
CA ALA A 303 -8.40 -30.67 -29.93
C ALA A 303 -9.28 -30.58 -31.19
N LEU A 304 -9.32 -29.41 -31.85
CA LEU A 304 -9.98 -29.25 -33.15
C LEU A 304 -9.37 -30.16 -34.22
N ARG A 305 -8.03 -30.20 -34.29
CA ARG A 305 -7.32 -31.07 -35.23
C ARG A 305 -7.56 -32.55 -34.96
N LEU A 306 -7.60 -32.97 -33.70
CA LEU A 306 -7.94 -34.35 -33.31
C LEU A 306 -9.38 -34.71 -33.67
N ARG A 307 -10.29 -33.73 -33.74
CA ARG A 307 -11.67 -33.89 -34.23
C ARG A 307 -11.78 -33.80 -35.77
N GLY A 308 -10.66 -33.77 -36.48
CA GLY A 308 -10.63 -33.74 -37.95
C GLY A 308 -10.76 -32.35 -38.58
N ALA A 309 -10.79 -31.27 -37.79
CA ALA A 309 -10.82 -29.91 -38.33
C ALA A 309 -9.43 -29.48 -38.84
N GLN A 310 -9.39 -28.70 -39.92
CA GLN A 310 -8.17 -28.04 -40.36
C GLN A 310 -7.86 -26.85 -39.44
N VAL A 311 -6.59 -26.69 -39.08
CA VAL A 311 -6.11 -25.59 -38.23
C VAL A 311 -4.87 -24.96 -38.85
N GLY A 312 -4.82 -23.63 -38.81
CA GLY A 312 -3.70 -22.84 -39.30
C GLY A 312 -2.44 -23.01 -38.45
N PRO A 313 -1.26 -22.65 -38.99
CA PRO A 313 0.00 -22.78 -38.28
C PRO A 313 0.02 -21.91 -37.01
N MET A 314 0.68 -22.43 -35.97
CA MET A 314 0.84 -21.75 -34.68
C MET A 314 2.31 -21.69 -34.31
N MET A 315 2.79 -20.52 -33.91
CA MET A 315 4.16 -20.29 -33.46
C MET A 315 4.16 -19.67 -32.07
N LEU A 316 4.91 -20.24 -31.11
CA LEU A 316 5.02 -19.72 -29.75
C LEU A 316 6.48 -19.39 -29.42
N PHE A 317 6.76 -18.13 -29.16
CA PHE A 317 8.01 -17.64 -28.61
C PHE A 317 7.88 -17.50 -27.09
N PHE A 318 8.72 -18.19 -26.32
CA PHE A 318 8.71 -18.12 -24.86
C PHE A 318 10.12 -18.18 -24.27
N GLY A 319 10.29 -17.64 -23.05
CA GLY A 319 11.58 -17.71 -22.35
C GLY A 319 12.66 -16.75 -22.85
N CYS A 320 12.28 -15.67 -23.56
CA CYS A 320 13.20 -14.67 -24.10
C CYS A 320 13.78 -13.75 -23.01
N ARG A 321 14.68 -14.26 -22.15
CA ARG A 321 15.31 -13.48 -21.06
C ARG A 321 16.74 -13.02 -21.34
N ARG A 322 17.35 -13.37 -22.48
CA ARG A 322 18.69 -12.88 -22.86
C ARG A 322 18.79 -12.62 -24.36
N LEU A 323 19.22 -11.42 -24.71
CA LEU A 323 19.55 -11.03 -26.08
C LEU A 323 20.97 -11.54 -26.41
N ARG A 324 21.12 -12.83 -26.70
CA ARG A 324 22.40 -13.31 -27.22
C ARG A 324 22.37 -13.13 -28.74
N ARG A 325 22.97 -12.03 -29.22
CA ARG A 325 23.35 -11.85 -30.63
C ARG A 325 24.09 -13.12 -31.07
N ARG A 326 23.46 -13.93 -31.90
CA ARG A 326 24.16 -14.83 -32.82
C ARG A 326 23.81 -14.34 -34.20
N ALA A 327 24.79 -13.67 -34.82
CA ALA A 327 24.79 -13.50 -36.26
C ALA A 327 24.72 -14.90 -36.89
N TRP A 328 23.75 -15.08 -37.78
CA TRP A 328 23.82 -16.08 -38.83
C TRP A 328 24.38 -15.39 -40.06
#